data_AF-A0A8T0YE63-F1
#
_entry.id   AF-A0A8T0YE63-F1
#
_cell.length_a   1.000
_cell.length_b   1.000
_cell.length_c   1.000
_cell.angle_alpha   90.00
_cell.angle_beta   90.00
_cell.angle_gamma   90.00
#
_symmetry.space_group_name_H-M   'P 1'
#
loop_
_entity.id
_entity.type
_entity.pdbx_description
1 polymer ?
#
loop_
_entity_poly.entity_id
_entity_poly.type
_entity_poly.pdbx_seq_one_letter_code
_entity_poly.pdbx_strand_id
1 'polypeptide(L)'
;MLLCMVMNIGLPSSVVIASHIFRREHDRLKDYFVQIADIDDVRNGLLLFKPIESAFDDLDIAFLVDKEDQFTLKLFNPDFKSKLLVDSLTQKQWDALGGESIPTDWETSTSPVYAPYAPEFNVLTTFGELDGKPLRFP
;
A
#
# COMPACT_ATOMS: atom_id res chain seq x y z
N MET A 1 0.14 -14.95 4.62
CA MET A 1 0.43 -13.97 3.55
C MET A 1 -0.87 -13.28 3.20
N LEU A 2 -0.83 -11.97 2.93
CA LEU A 2 -1.98 -11.18 2.45
C LEU A 2 -1.57 -10.42 1.20
N LEU A 3 -2.49 -10.26 0.26
CA LEU A 3 -2.27 -9.47 -0.96
C LEU A 3 -2.22 -7.99 -0.62
N CYS A 4 -1.20 -7.27 -1.06
CA CYS A 4 -1.26 -5.82 -1.20
C CYS A 4 -1.90 -5.48 -2.56
N MET A 5 -3.07 -4.85 -2.56
CA MET A 5 -3.86 -4.58 -3.78
C MET A 5 -3.21 -3.54 -4.71
N VAL A 6 -2.38 -2.65 -4.18
CA VAL A 6 -1.67 -1.63 -4.98
C VAL A 6 -0.48 -2.25 -5.71
N MET A 7 0.25 -3.14 -5.03
CA MET A 7 1.46 -3.76 -5.57
C MET A 7 1.19 -5.10 -6.28
N ASN A 8 -0.02 -5.67 -6.11
CA ASN A 8 -0.42 -6.99 -6.61
C ASN A 8 0.52 -8.12 -6.18
N ILE A 9 0.96 -8.09 -4.91
CA ILE A 9 1.90 -9.06 -4.35
C ILE A 9 1.40 -9.60 -3.01
N GLY A 10 1.67 -10.86 -2.72
CA GLY A 10 1.48 -11.41 -1.39
C GLY A 10 2.60 -10.94 -0.47
N LEU A 11 2.31 -10.42 0.72
CA LEU A 11 3.29 -10.03 1.73
C LEU A 11 2.98 -10.71 3.07
N PRO A 12 3.93 -10.75 4.02
CA PRO A 12 3.65 -11.18 5.38
C PRO A 12 2.47 -10.40 5.98
N SER A 13 1.53 -11.08 6.64
CA SER A 13 0.32 -10.44 7.17
C SER A 13 0.60 -9.41 8.26
N SER A 14 1.80 -9.41 8.84
CA SER A 14 2.25 -8.42 9.83
C SER A 14 2.57 -7.04 9.22
N VAL A 15 2.81 -6.99 7.91
CA VAL A 15 3.14 -5.75 7.17
C VAL A 15 2.05 -5.34 6.18
N VAL A 16 0.97 -6.11 6.08
CA VAL A 16 -0.25 -5.73 5.36
C VAL A 16 -1.33 -5.39 6.36
N ILE A 17 -2.11 -4.36 6.08
CA ILE A 17 -3.21 -3.89 6.91
C ILE A 17 -4.47 -3.72 6.07
N ALA A 18 -5.63 -4.02 6.66
CA ALA A 18 -6.92 -3.63 6.11
C ALA A 18 -7.17 -2.16 6.49
N SER A 19 -6.97 -1.26 5.54
CA SER A 19 -7.19 0.17 5.70
C SER A 19 -8.60 0.54 5.25
N HIS A 20 -9.30 1.37 6.02
CA HIS A 20 -10.60 1.91 5.62
C HIS A 20 -10.42 3.03 4.59
N ILE A 21 -11.13 2.96 3.46
CA ILE A 21 -11.16 4.03 2.45
C ILE A 21 -11.81 5.28 3.06
N PHE A 22 -13.01 5.12 3.64
CA PHE A 22 -13.66 6.12 4.47
C PHE A 22 -13.34 5.83 5.93
N ARG A 23 -12.46 6.64 6.51
CA ARG A 23 -11.88 6.39 7.84
C ARG A 23 -12.95 6.18 8.90
N ARG A 24 -12.71 5.21 9.78
CA ARG A 24 -13.62 4.83 10.87
C ARG A 24 -13.98 6.00 11.80
N GLU A 25 -13.06 6.94 12.01
CA GLU A 25 -13.29 8.15 12.81
C GLU A 25 -14.41 9.06 12.24
N HIS A 26 -14.75 8.89 10.97
CA HIS A 26 -15.80 9.66 10.28
C HIS A 26 -17.13 8.91 10.18
N ASP A 27 -17.34 7.81 10.91
CA ASP A 27 -18.56 6.97 10.87
C ASP A 27 -19.87 7.79 10.90
N ARG A 28 -19.95 8.82 11.75
CA ARG A 28 -21.12 9.72 11.86
C ARG A 28 -21.47 10.49 10.57
N LEU A 29 -20.55 10.56 9.61
CA LEU A 29 -20.68 11.28 8.35
C LEU A 29 -20.92 10.34 7.16
N LYS A 30 -20.85 9.01 7.35
CA LYS A 30 -20.84 8.05 6.24
C LYS A 30 -22.10 8.11 5.37
N ASP A 31 -23.27 8.28 6.00
CA ASP A 31 -24.56 8.34 5.30
C ASP A 31 -24.65 9.57 4.37
N TYR A 32 -23.91 10.64 4.69
CA TYR A 32 -23.92 11.88 3.92
C TYR A 32 -22.94 11.86 2.74
N PHE A 33 -21.77 11.24 2.90
CA PHE A 33 -20.70 11.32 1.90
C PHE A 33 -20.57 10.07 1.02
N VAL A 34 -20.67 8.89 1.62
CA VAL A 34 -20.34 7.63 0.93
C VAL A 34 -21.50 6.63 0.90
N GLN A 35 -22.60 6.92 1.61
CA GLN A 35 -23.83 6.13 1.62
C GLN A 35 -23.61 4.64 1.95
N ILE A 36 -22.61 4.34 2.78
CA ILE A 36 -22.36 2.98 3.29
C ILE A 36 -23.11 2.78 4.61
N ALA A 37 -23.82 1.65 4.74
CA ALA A 37 -24.60 1.35 5.94
C ALA A 37 -23.70 0.98 7.14
N ASP A 38 -22.62 0.24 6.87
CA ASP A 38 -21.65 -0.20 7.86
C ASP A 38 -20.27 0.41 7.53
N ILE A 39 -19.63 1.02 8.54
CA ILE A 39 -18.29 1.58 8.39
C ILE A 39 -17.23 0.48 8.26
N ASP A 40 -17.53 -0.70 8.82
CA ASP A 40 -16.69 -1.90 8.77
C ASP A 40 -17.05 -2.82 7.59
N ASP A 41 -17.87 -2.34 6.63
CA ASP A 41 -18.16 -3.06 5.40
C ASP A 41 -16.86 -3.37 4.62
N VAL A 42 -16.71 -4.60 4.16
CA VAL A 42 -15.52 -5.03 3.41
C VAL A 42 -15.28 -4.20 2.14
N ARG A 43 -16.33 -3.61 1.57
CA ARG A 43 -16.25 -2.71 0.41
C ARG A 43 -15.62 -1.36 0.75
N ASN A 44 -15.57 -1.00 2.04
CA ASN A 44 -14.87 0.18 2.55
C ASN A 44 -13.41 -0.15 2.91
N GLY A 45 -12.90 -1.35 2.60
CA GLY A 45 -11.56 -1.79 2.98
C GLY A 45 -10.63 -2.01 1.79
N LEU A 46 -9.36 -1.66 1.96
CA LEU A 46 -8.26 -2.02 1.07
C LEU A 46 -7.17 -2.78 1.84
N LEU A 47 -6.63 -3.84 1.25
CA LEU A 47 -5.45 -4.50 1.79
C LEU A 47 -4.19 -3.80 1.27
N LEU A 48 -3.56 -3.04 2.16
CA LEU A 48 -2.43 -2.17 1.83
C LEU A 48 -1.16 -2.63 2.55
N PHE A 49 -0.03 -2.47 1.87
CA PHE A 49 1.28 -2.53 2.53
C PHE A 49 1.40 -1.32 3.46
N LYS A 50 1.87 -1.49 4.69
CA LYS A 50 1.85 -0.44 5.72
C LYS A 50 2.43 0.92 5.29
N PRO A 51 3.56 1.00 4.57
CA PRO A 51 4.05 2.26 4.01
C PRO A 51 3.05 3.00 3.13
N ILE A 52 2.26 2.27 2.33
CA ILE A 52 1.23 2.84 1.45
C ILE A 52 0.03 3.28 2.28
N GLU A 53 -0.37 2.48 3.28
CA GLU A 53 -1.45 2.87 4.19
C GLU A 53 -1.11 4.14 4.96
N SER A 54 0.09 4.26 5.52
CA SER A 54 0.49 5.46 6.27
C SER A 54 0.51 6.70 5.39
N ALA A 55 1.02 6.59 4.15
CA ALA A 55 0.97 7.68 3.18
C ALA A 55 -0.46 8.05 2.77
N PHE A 56 -1.39 7.09 2.75
CA PHE A 56 -2.80 7.35 2.47
C PHE A 56 -3.47 8.09 3.63
N ASP A 57 -3.21 7.64 4.86
CA ASP A 57 -3.75 8.24 6.08
C ASP A 57 -3.20 9.66 6.33
N ASP A 58 -1.95 9.92 5.94
CA ASP A 58 -1.30 11.24 6.02
C ASP A 58 -1.66 12.17 4.84
N LEU A 59 -2.53 11.71 3.93
CA LEU A 59 -2.98 12.44 2.74
C LEU A 59 -1.87 12.76 1.70
N ASP A 60 -0.74 12.04 1.76
CA ASP A 60 0.33 12.15 0.76
C ASP A 60 -0.05 11.48 -0.57
N ILE A 61 -0.96 10.50 -0.53
CA ILE A 61 -1.53 9.82 -1.69
C ILE A 61 -3.06 9.77 -1.64
N ALA A 62 -3.70 9.56 -2.78
CA ALA A 62 -5.09 9.10 -2.84
C ALA A 62 -5.29 8.05 -3.94
N PHE A 63 -6.43 7.38 -3.89
CA PHE A 63 -6.89 6.51 -4.97
C PHE A 63 -7.88 7.27 -5.84
N LEU A 64 -7.59 7.31 -7.13
CA LEU A 64 -8.47 7.87 -8.15
C LEU A 64 -9.18 6.72 -8.85
N VAL A 65 -10.43 6.92 -9.25
CA VAL A 65 -11.17 6.01 -10.12
C VAL A 65 -11.48 6.73 -11.42
N ASP A 66 -11.24 6.07 -12.55
CA ASP A 66 -11.58 6.61 -13.86
C ASP A 66 -12.98 6.16 -14.33
N LYS A 67 -13.32 6.48 -15.58
CA LYS A 67 -14.64 6.15 -16.16
C LYS A 67 -14.81 4.66 -16.49
N GLU A 68 -13.73 3.90 -16.48
CA GLU A 68 -13.70 2.46 -16.74
C GLU A 68 -13.61 1.67 -15.42
N ASP A 69 -13.91 2.33 -14.29
CA ASP A 69 -13.78 1.80 -12.94
C ASP A 69 -12.35 1.31 -12.60
N GLN A 70 -11.34 1.84 -13.30
CA GLN A 70 -9.94 1.55 -13.00
C GLN A 70 -9.45 2.46 -11.88
N PHE A 71 -9.05 1.84 -10.78
CA PHE A 71 -8.44 2.54 -9.65
C PHE A 71 -6.95 2.75 -9.89
N THR A 72 -6.44 3.95 -9.65
CA THR A 72 -5.01 4.27 -9.71
C THR A 72 -4.56 4.98 -8.44
N LEU A 73 -3.31 4.79 -8.03
CA LEU A 73 -2.71 5.58 -6.96
C LEU A 73 -2.23 6.93 -7.52
N LYS A 74 -2.55 8.02 -6.84
CA LYS A 74 -2.03 9.36 -7.14
C LYS A 74 -1.17 9.85 -5.98
N LEU A 75 0.08 10.22 -6.29
CA LEU A 75 0.97 10.88 -5.34
C LEU A 75 0.77 12.41 -5.41
N PHE A 76 0.56 13.03 -4.25
CA PHE A 76 0.45 14.49 -4.14
C PHE A 76 1.72 15.13 -3.59
N ASN A 77 2.46 14.41 -2.73
CA ASN A 77 3.69 14.90 -2.15
C ASN A 77 4.90 14.54 -3.01
N PRO A 78 5.53 15.49 -3.73
CA PRO A 78 6.64 15.20 -4.62
C PRO A 78 7.91 14.76 -3.88
N ASP A 79 8.06 15.12 -2.61
CA ASP A 79 9.24 14.75 -1.80
C ASP A 79 9.30 13.24 -1.55
N PHE A 80 8.15 12.55 -1.61
CA PHE A 80 8.06 11.11 -1.47
C PHE A 80 8.42 10.36 -2.75
N LYS A 81 8.51 11.05 -3.90
CA LYS A 81 8.64 10.39 -5.20
C LYS A 81 9.85 9.44 -5.27
N SER A 82 10.98 9.81 -4.69
CA SER A 82 12.20 8.98 -4.64
C SER A 82 12.32 8.14 -3.37
N LYS A 83 11.41 8.28 -2.41
CA LYS A 83 11.47 7.54 -1.14
C LYS A 83 11.06 6.09 -1.38
N LEU A 84 11.84 5.15 -0.84
CA LEU A 84 11.52 3.74 -0.91
C LEU A 84 10.37 3.43 0.04
N LEU A 85 9.49 2.52 -0.36
CA LEU A 85 8.39 2.10 0.53
C LEU A 85 8.95 1.53 1.84
N VAL A 86 10.05 0.78 1.76
CA VAL A 86 10.66 0.13 2.93
C VAL A 86 11.29 1.11 3.91
N ASP A 87 11.69 2.32 3.48
CA ASP A 87 12.23 3.36 4.36
C ASP A 87 11.20 3.87 5.38
N SER A 88 9.91 3.67 5.10
CA SER A 88 8.81 4.04 6.00
C SER A 88 8.46 2.93 6.99
N LEU A 89 9.15 1.79 6.98
CA LEU A 89 8.88 0.70 7.90
C LEU A 89 9.52 0.94 9.27
N THR A 90 8.85 0.49 10.31
CA THR A 90 9.49 0.33 11.62
C THR A 90 10.41 -0.90 11.62
N GLN A 91 11.40 -0.94 12.53
CA GLN A 91 12.31 -2.09 12.65
C GLN A 91 11.56 -3.43 12.74
N LYS A 92 10.48 -3.50 13.53
CA LYS A 92 9.67 -4.71 13.67
C LYS A 92 9.02 -5.16 12.35
N GLN A 93 8.59 -4.21 11.53
CA GLN A 93 7.97 -4.51 10.23
C GLN A 93 9.04 -4.93 9.22
N TRP A 94 10.21 -4.29 9.28
CA TRP A 94 11.38 -4.65 8.50
C TRP A 94 11.86 -6.08 8.78
N ASP A 95 12.00 -6.44 10.05
CA ASP A 95 12.39 -7.79 10.46
C ASP A 95 11.39 -8.83 9.94
N ALA A 96 10.10 -8.49 9.91
CA ALA A 96 9.05 -9.37 9.39
C ALA A 96 9.09 -9.57 7.87
N LEU A 97 9.73 -8.68 7.10
CA LEU A 97 9.99 -8.85 5.67
C LEU A 97 11.24 -9.68 5.38
N GLY A 98 12.12 -9.87 6.37
CA GLY A 98 13.38 -10.60 6.22
C GLY A 98 14.60 -9.91 6.85
N GLY A 99 14.45 -8.65 7.27
CA GLY A 99 15.49 -7.92 8.01
C GLY A 99 16.85 -7.91 7.32
N GLU A 100 17.89 -8.30 8.06
CA GLU A 100 19.28 -8.40 7.59
C GLU A 100 19.52 -9.49 6.53
N SER A 101 18.53 -10.35 6.25
CA SER A 101 18.62 -11.33 5.15
C SER A 101 18.43 -10.69 3.77
N ILE A 102 18.21 -9.38 3.74
CA ILE A 102 18.13 -8.57 2.52
C ILE A 102 19.56 -8.24 2.07
N PRO A 103 19.96 -8.45 0.79
CA PRO A 103 21.31 -8.16 0.33
C PRO A 103 21.71 -6.76 0.71
N THR A 104 22.95 -6.56 1.15
CA THR A 104 23.45 -5.25 1.54
C THR A 104 23.44 -4.22 0.41
N ASP A 105 23.40 -4.66 -0.85
CA ASP A 105 23.30 -3.84 -2.05
C ASP A 105 21.84 -3.65 -2.54
N TRP A 106 20.85 -3.97 -1.71
CA TRP A 106 19.44 -3.94 -2.08
C TRP A 106 18.96 -2.58 -2.58
N GLU A 107 19.51 -1.45 -2.10
CA GLU A 107 19.26 -0.08 -2.59
C GLU A 107 19.65 0.12 -4.08
N THR A 108 20.41 -0.81 -4.63
CA THR A 108 20.74 -0.87 -6.06
C THR A 108 20.30 -2.18 -6.72
N SER A 109 19.84 -3.16 -5.93
CA SER A 109 19.53 -4.48 -6.41
C SER A 109 18.05 -4.65 -6.71
N THR A 110 17.74 -4.92 -7.98
CA THR A 110 16.39 -5.28 -8.45
C THR A 110 16.03 -6.75 -8.16
N SER A 111 16.87 -7.42 -7.37
CA SER A 111 16.73 -8.82 -6.93
C SER A 111 17.43 -8.99 -5.57
N PRO A 112 16.94 -9.83 -4.66
CA PRO A 112 15.90 -10.81 -4.83
C PRO A 112 14.52 -10.20 -4.67
N VAL A 113 13.57 -10.94 -5.20
CA VAL A 113 12.17 -10.67 -4.97
C VAL A 113 11.75 -11.32 -3.66
N TYR A 114 11.29 -10.52 -2.71
CA TYR A 114 10.72 -11.03 -1.46
C TYR A 114 9.25 -11.38 -1.65
N ALA A 115 8.75 -12.26 -0.78
CA ALA A 115 7.55 -13.06 -1.00
C ALA A 115 7.73 -14.14 -2.08
N PRO A 116 7.93 -15.41 -1.68
CA PRO A 116 8.30 -16.51 -2.59
C PRO A 116 7.24 -16.87 -3.64
N TYR A 117 6.06 -16.23 -3.58
CA TYR A 117 4.94 -16.39 -4.52
C TYR A 117 4.64 -15.12 -5.32
N ALA A 118 5.41 -14.05 -5.15
CA ALA A 118 5.18 -12.78 -5.82
C ALA A 118 6.49 -12.25 -6.43
N PRO A 119 6.98 -12.86 -7.53
CA PRO A 119 8.26 -12.57 -8.20
C PRO A 119 8.40 -11.14 -8.79
N GLU A 120 7.53 -10.21 -8.38
CA GLU A 120 7.53 -8.80 -8.77
C GLU A 120 7.77 -7.83 -7.60
N PHE A 121 7.85 -8.29 -6.34
CA PHE A 121 8.17 -7.40 -5.23
C PHE A 121 9.64 -6.98 -5.25
N ASN A 122 9.85 -5.70 -5.50
CA ASN A 122 11.16 -5.09 -5.45
C ASN A 122 11.24 -4.18 -4.21
N VAL A 123 12.19 -4.42 -3.31
CA VAL A 123 12.46 -3.54 -2.16
C VAL A 123 12.85 -2.12 -2.58
N LEU A 124 13.30 -1.97 -3.82
CA LEU A 124 13.55 -0.67 -4.46
C LEU A 124 12.31 0.09 -4.90
N THR A 125 11.12 -0.48 -4.73
CA THR A 125 9.91 0.20 -5.16
C THR A 125 9.78 1.50 -4.38
N THR A 126 9.79 2.61 -5.12
CA THR A 126 9.53 3.95 -4.61
C THR A 126 8.05 4.29 -4.66
N PHE A 127 7.63 5.31 -3.89
CA PHE A 127 6.27 5.86 -4.06
C PHE A 127 6.04 6.43 -5.47
N GLY A 128 7.08 7.01 -6.09
CA GLY A 128 7.01 7.55 -7.44
C GLY A 128 6.73 6.50 -8.51
N GLU A 129 7.23 5.28 -8.34
CA GLU A 129 6.92 4.16 -9.23
C GLU A 129 5.50 3.61 -9.06
N LEU A 130 4.81 3.96 -7.96
CA LEU A 130 3.39 3.63 -7.76
C LEU A 130 2.45 4.72 -8.30
N ASP A 131 2.92 5.96 -8.51
CA ASP A 131 2.08 7.04 -9.03
C ASP A 131 1.57 6.70 -10.45
N GLY A 132 0.25 6.70 -10.61
CA GLY A 132 -0.46 6.31 -11.82
C GLY A 132 -0.58 4.80 -12.05
N LYS A 133 -0.07 3.93 -11.16
CA LYS A 133 -0.24 2.48 -11.32
C LYS A 133 -1.67 2.05 -11.00
N PRO A 134 -2.25 1.14 -11.82
CA PRO A 134 -3.57 0.61 -11.56
C PRO A 134 -3.56 -0.39 -10.39
N LEU A 135 -4.57 -0.31 -9.53
CA LEU A 135 -4.82 -1.29 -8.47
C LEU A 135 -5.29 -2.61 -9.08
N ARG A 136 -4.97 -3.70 -8.39
CA ARG A 136 -5.42 -5.05 -8.74
C ARG A 136 -6.28 -5.59 -7.61
N PHE A 137 -7.56 -5.78 -7.92
CA PHE A 137 -8.48 -6.48 -7.05
C PHE A 137 -8.41 -7.99 -7.39
N PRO A 138 -8.33 -8.87 -6.37
CA PRO A 138 -8.39 -10.31 -6.56
C PRO A 138 -9.78 -10.78 -7.04
#